data_AF-A0A378R7V6-F1
#
_entry.id   AF-A0A378R7V6-F1
#
_cell.length_a   1.000
_cell.length_b   1.000
_cell.length_c   1.000
_cell.angle_alpha   90.00
_cell.angle_beta   90.00
_cell.angle_gamma   90.00
#
_symmetry.space_group_name_H-M   'P 1'
#
loop_
_entity.id
_entity.type
_entity.pdbx_description
1 polymer ?
#
loop_
_entity_poly.entity_id
_entity_poly.type
_entity_poly.pdbx_seq_one_letter_code
_entity_poly.pdbx_strand_id
1 'polypeptide(L)'
;MTVFLLNALAKFLIALIFITPFLAYFLARKYRIHLALVFLLACVVVYGLVVGGALATDAHLQALLASYDLNNDGFFDGDEITPEQEKVMQAVVSDTGRRMAVVTGLIVAPILVSGCFLGCAILMRIVKWIIPHRTS
;
A
#
# COMPACT_ATOMS: atom_id res chain seq x y z
N MET A 1 0.79 1.31 -23.14
CA MET A 1 1.58 0.30 -22.39
C MET A 1 2.03 0.81 -21.02
N THR A 2 2.55 2.03 -20.92
CA THR A 2 3.02 2.67 -19.67
C THR A 2 1.92 2.84 -18.61
N VAL A 3 0.74 3.33 -19.01
CA VAL A 3 -0.42 3.54 -18.11
C VAL A 3 -0.86 2.24 -17.41
N PHE A 4 -0.91 1.13 -18.17
CA PHE A 4 -1.27 -0.18 -17.63
C PHE A 4 -0.25 -0.70 -16.61
N LEU A 5 1.05 -0.57 -16.93
CA LEU A 5 2.13 -1.01 -16.04
C LEU A 5 2.13 -0.24 -14.71
N LEU A 6 1.88 1.07 -14.73
CA LEU A 6 1.80 1.90 -13.53
C LEU A 6 0.62 1.50 -12.63
N ASN A 7 -0.54 1.20 -13.23
CA ASN A 7 -1.70 0.69 -12.49
C ASN A 7 -1.42 -0.68 -11.85
N ALA A 8 -0.82 -1.58 -12.62
CA ALA A 8 -0.45 -2.91 -12.12
C ALA A 8 0.57 -2.80 -10.97
N LEU A 9 1.57 -1.94 -11.10
CA LEU A 9 2.55 -1.66 -10.06
C LEU A 9 1.89 -1.10 -8.80
N ALA A 10 1.02 -0.09 -8.92
CA ALA A 10 0.32 0.50 -7.79
C ALA A 10 -0.48 -0.56 -6.99
N LYS A 11 -1.26 -1.39 -7.70
CA LYS A 11 -2.01 -2.50 -7.09
C LYS A 11 -1.11 -3.53 -6.42
N PHE A 12 0.02 -3.86 -7.06
CA PHE A 12 1.01 -4.78 -6.51
C PHE A 12 1.62 -4.24 -5.21
N LEU A 13 2.02 -2.97 -5.18
CA LEU A 13 2.57 -2.33 -3.98
C LEU A 13 1.55 -2.31 -2.84
N ILE A 14 0.28 -2.02 -3.13
CA ILE A 14 -0.80 -2.05 -2.13
C ILE A 14 -0.98 -3.48 -1.57
N ALA A 15 -0.94 -4.51 -2.42
CA ALA A 15 -1.03 -5.89 -1.94
C ALA A 15 0.13 -6.26 -0.99
N LEU A 16 1.34 -5.77 -1.28
CA LEU A 16 2.52 -6.00 -0.43
C LEU A 16 2.37 -5.38 0.97
N ILE A 17 1.64 -4.27 1.12
CA ILE A 17 1.39 -3.63 2.42
C ILE A 17 0.74 -4.62 3.40
N PHE A 18 -0.20 -5.43 2.92
CA PHE A 18 -0.90 -6.41 3.75
C PHE A 18 -0.08 -7.68 3.98
N ILE A 19 0.71 -8.13 3.00
CA ILE A 19 1.47 -9.39 3.11
C ILE A 19 2.71 -9.23 3.99
N THR A 20 3.40 -8.10 3.87
CA THR A 20 4.68 -7.83 4.55
C THR A 20 4.65 -8.04 6.07
N PRO A 21 3.71 -7.45 6.85
CA PRO A 21 3.72 -7.60 8.31
C PRO A 21 3.44 -9.04 8.76
N PHE A 22 2.59 -9.78 8.04
CA PHE A 22 2.36 -11.19 8.34
C PHE A 22 3.62 -12.01 8.12
N LEU A 23 4.26 -11.86 6.95
CA LEU A 23 5.48 -12.58 6.63
C LEU A 23 6.60 -12.24 7.62
N ALA A 24 6.77 -10.96 7.95
CA ALA A 24 7.75 -10.49 8.92
C ALA A 24 7.54 -11.13 10.30
N TYR A 25 6.29 -11.20 10.77
CA TYR A 25 5.95 -11.84 12.04
C TYR A 25 6.34 -13.32 12.08
N PHE A 26 5.96 -14.08 11.04
CA PHE A 26 6.25 -15.51 10.96
C PHE A 26 7.75 -15.80 10.80
N LEU A 27 8.46 -15.00 10.00
CA LEU A 27 9.92 -15.11 9.86
C LEU A 27 10.63 -14.83 11.19
N ALA A 28 10.21 -13.79 11.93
CA ALA A 28 10.77 -13.47 13.23
C ALA A 28 10.66 -14.65 14.21
N ARG A 29 9.49 -15.30 14.24
CA ARG A 29 9.25 -16.48 15.09
C ARG A 29 10.03 -17.71 14.62
N LYS A 30 10.05 -17.98 13.31
CA LYS A 30 10.74 -19.14 12.71
C LYS A 30 12.26 -19.09 12.96
N TYR A 31 12.87 -17.93 12.75
CA TYR A 31 14.32 -17.75 12.91
C TYR A 31 14.73 -17.22 14.29
N ARG A 32 13.77 -17.11 15.24
CA ARG A 32 13.98 -16.60 16.60
C ARG A 32 14.67 -15.23 16.65
N ILE A 33 14.40 -14.37 15.68
CA ILE A 33 14.93 -13.01 15.60
C ILE A 33 14.17 -12.14 16.62
N HIS A 34 14.85 -11.14 17.18
CA HIS A 34 14.25 -10.21 18.13
C HIS A 34 13.06 -9.48 17.51
N LEU A 35 11.85 -9.71 18.06
CA LEU A 35 10.59 -9.26 17.48
C LEU A 35 10.53 -7.73 17.32
N ALA A 36 11.11 -6.99 18.26
CA ALA A 36 11.15 -5.52 18.19
C ALA A 36 11.97 -4.99 17.00
N LEU A 37 13.06 -5.67 16.63
CA LEU A 37 13.87 -5.27 15.48
C LEU A 37 13.10 -5.54 14.18
N VAL A 38 12.48 -6.71 14.07
CA VAL A 38 11.66 -7.05 12.90
C VAL A 38 10.45 -6.14 12.79
N PHE A 39 9.84 -5.74 13.91
CA PHE A 39 8.79 -4.73 13.94
C PHE A 39 9.26 -3.39 13.35
N LEU A 40 10.39 -2.85 13.82
CA LEU A 40 10.92 -1.59 13.31
C LEU A 40 11.22 -1.66 11.81
N LEU A 41 11.86 -2.74 11.35
CA LEU A 41 12.12 -2.95 9.92
C LEU A 41 10.83 -3.08 9.11
N ALA A 42 9.84 -3.82 9.62
CA ALA A 42 8.55 -3.96 8.97
C ALA A 42 7.83 -2.61 8.84
N CYS A 43 7.90 -1.74 9.86
CA CYS A 43 7.36 -0.37 9.79
C CYS A 43 8.03 0.45 8.69
N VAL A 44 9.36 0.38 8.57
CA VAL A 44 10.10 1.10 7.51
C VAL A 44 9.72 0.58 6.12
N VAL A 45 9.63 -0.74 5.95
CA VAL A 45 9.24 -1.33 4.66
C VAL A 45 7.80 -0.98 4.31
N VAL A 46 6.85 -1.12 5.24
CA VAL A 46 5.45 -0.78 5.03
C VAL A 46 5.30 0.72 4.73
N TYR A 47 6.02 1.59 5.43
CA TYR A 47 6.07 3.02 5.13
C TYR A 47 6.52 3.27 3.68
N GLY A 48 7.63 2.64 3.26
CA GLY A 48 8.13 2.76 1.89
C GLY A 48 7.11 2.26 0.85
N LEU A 49 6.38 1.18 1.15
CA LEU A 49 5.32 0.67 0.28
C LEU A 49 4.11 1.60 0.19
N VAL A 50 3.71 2.25 1.29
CA VAL A 50 2.63 3.26 1.28
C VAL A 50 3.02 4.46 0.42
N VAL A 51 4.21 5.02 0.65
CA VAL A 51 4.70 6.17 -0.12
C VAL A 51 4.92 5.79 -1.59
N GLY A 52 5.55 4.65 -1.85
CA GLY A 52 5.77 4.14 -3.21
C GLY A 52 4.46 3.86 -3.95
N GLY A 53 3.47 3.28 -3.29
CA GLY A 53 2.14 3.05 -3.86
C GLY A 53 1.42 4.35 -4.20
N ALA A 54 1.54 5.36 -3.33
CA ALA A 54 1.00 6.70 -3.59
C ALA A 54 1.67 7.35 -4.82
N LEU A 55 3.00 7.29 -4.94
CA LEU A 55 3.74 7.81 -6.09
C LEU A 55 3.40 7.07 -7.39
N ALA A 56 3.29 5.73 -7.35
CA ALA A 56 2.91 4.95 -8.52
C ALA A 56 1.47 5.26 -8.99
N THR A 57 0.55 5.48 -8.05
CA THR A 57 -0.82 5.90 -8.33
C THR A 57 -0.87 7.33 -8.89
N ASP A 58 -0.02 8.23 -8.39
CA ASP A 58 0.13 9.58 -8.92
C ASP A 58 0.63 9.58 -10.36
N ALA A 59 1.72 8.86 -10.62
CA ALA A 59 2.25 8.68 -11.96
C ALA A 59 1.22 8.03 -12.91
N HIS A 60 0.46 7.03 -12.43
CA HIS A 60 -0.60 6.40 -13.23
C HIS A 60 -1.68 7.40 -13.63
N LEU A 61 -2.20 8.17 -12.66
CA LEU A 61 -3.29 9.11 -12.91
C LEU A 61 -2.83 10.30 -13.76
N GLN A 62 -1.61 10.79 -13.58
CA GLN A 62 -1.04 11.82 -14.45
C GLN A 62 -0.84 11.29 -15.88
N ALA A 63 -0.30 10.09 -16.05
CA ALA A 63 -0.13 9.48 -17.37
C ALA A 63 -1.47 9.17 -18.05
N LEU A 64 -2.50 8.81 -17.28
CA LEU A 64 -3.85 8.60 -17.80
C LEU A 64 -4.49 9.93 -18.20
N LEU A 65 -4.32 10.98 -17.39
CA LEU A 65 -4.84 12.31 -17.69
C LEU A 65 -4.18 12.89 -18.96
N ALA A 66 -2.86 12.74 -19.09
CA ALA A 66 -2.10 13.14 -20.29
C ALA A 66 -2.49 12.35 -21.55
N SER A 67 -3.13 11.18 -21.42
CA SER A 67 -3.60 10.43 -22.59
C SER A 67 -4.86 11.03 -23.24
N TYR A 68 -5.53 11.96 -22.57
CA TYR A 68 -6.67 12.71 -23.11
C TYR A 68 -6.24 14.03 -23.77
N ASP A 69 -5.01 14.49 -23.56
CA ASP A 69 -4.43 15.65 -24.23
C ASP A 69 -3.93 15.20 -25.61
N LEU A 70 -4.78 15.37 -26.63
CA LEU A 70 -4.55 14.87 -27.98
C LEU A 70 -3.59 15.78 -28.74
N ASN A 71 -3.65 17.09 -28.47
CA ASN A 71 -2.85 18.10 -29.15
C ASN A 71 -1.50 18.38 -28.45
N ASN A 72 -1.29 17.85 -27.24
CA ASN A 72 -0.12 18.01 -26.37
C ASN A 72 0.20 19.47 -26.01
N ASP A 73 -0.82 20.32 -25.90
CA ASP A 73 -0.67 21.74 -25.53
C ASP A 73 -0.75 21.96 -24.01
N GLY A 74 -1.05 20.92 -23.23
CA GLY A 74 -1.16 20.94 -21.77
C GLY A 74 -2.47 21.51 -21.24
N PHE A 75 -3.40 21.87 -22.11
CA PHE A 75 -4.77 22.22 -21.80
C PHE A 75 -5.72 21.13 -22.33
N PHE A 76 -6.96 21.17 -21.86
CA PHE A 76 -8.01 20.30 -22.38
C PHE A 76 -9.06 21.19 -23.05
N ASP A 77 -9.33 20.97 -24.32
CA ASP A 77 -10.32 21.75 -25.07
C ASP A 77 -11.25 20.89 -25.94
N GLY A 78 -12.41 21.47 -26.29
CA GLY A 78 -13.39 20.87 -27.20
C GLY A 78 -13.69 19.39 -26.94
N ASP A 79 -13.22 18.54 -27.85
CA ASP A 79 -13.46 17.09 -27.89
C ASP A 79 -12.62 16.30 -26.86
N GLU A 80 -11.63 16.92 -26.22
CA GLU A 80 -10.79 16.30 -25.16
C GLU A 80 -11.52 16.28 -23.80
N ILE A 81 -12.50 17.17 -23.62
CA ILE A 81 -13.33 17.23 -22.41
C ILE A 81 -14.41 16.16 -22.50
N THR A 82 -14.05 14.96 -22.04
CA THR A 82 -14.96 13.82 -21.96
C THR A 82 -15.37 13.52 -20.51
N PRO A 83 -16.53 12.89 -20.28
CA PRO A 83 -16.93 12.46 -18.93
C PRO A 83 -15.93 11.51 -18.27
N GLU A 84 -15.10 10.80 -19.05
CA GLU A 84 -14.04 9.92 -18.52
C GLU A 84 -12.81 10.74 -18.09
N GLN A 85 -12.41 11.72 -18.89
CA GLN A 85 -11.35 12.67 -18.56
C GLN A 85 -11.69 13.44 -17.27
N GLU A 86 -12.93 13.93 -17.12
CA GLU A 86 -13.36 14.66 -15.93
C GLU A 86 -13.26 13.80 -14.65
N LYS A 87 -13.60 12.51 -14.73
CA LYS A 87 -13.46 11.58 -13.60
C LYS A 87 -11.99 11.40 -13.21
N VAL A 88 -11.09 11.29 -14.19
CA VAL A 88 -9.65 11.17 -13.93
C VAL A 88 -9.11 12.47 -13.33
N MET A 89 -9.54 13.63 -13.83
CA MET A 89 -9.18 14.94 -13.26
C MET A 89 -9.66 15.06 -11.81
N GLN A 90 -10.91 14.69 -11.53
CA GLN A 90 -11.44 14.66 -10.17
C GLN A 90 -10.63 13.72 -9.27
N ALA A 91 -10.25 12.54 -9.75
CA ALA A 91 -9.41 11.61 -9.00
C ALA A 91 -8.01 12.20 -8.70
N VAL A 92 -7.44 12.98 -9.61
CA VAL A 92 -6.14 13.65 -9.40
C VAL A 92 -6.22 14.73 -8.32
N VAL A 93 -7.29 15.53 -8.33
CA VAL A 93 -7.44 16.70 -7.47
C VAL A 93 -7.99 16.34 -6.09
N SER A 94 -8.91 15.39 -6.00
CA SER A 94 -9.60 15.05 -4.74
C SER A 94 -8.80 14.14 -3.80
N ASP A 95 -7.72 13.50 -4.28
CA ASP A 95 -6.94 12.55 -3.47
C ASP A 95 -5.93 13.25 -2.54
N THR A 96 -6.45 13.76 -1.43
CA THR A 96 -5.67 14.33 -0.32
C THR A 96 -4.75 13.29 0.33
N GLY A 97 -5.21 12.03 0.42
CA GLY A 97 -4.49 10.94 1.07
C GLY A 97 -3.16 10.65 0.40
N ARG A 98 -3.16 10.61 -0.94
CA ARG A 98 -1.96 10.43 -1.76
C ARG A 98 -0.97 11.59 -1.64
N ARG A 99 -1.46 12.84 -1.63
CA ARG A 99 -0.59 14.03 -1.46
C ARG A 99 0.09 14.08 -0.10
N MET A 100 -0.59 13.60 0.93
CA MET A 100 -0.08 13.55 2.30
C MET A 100 0.53 12.19 2.65
N ALA A 101 0.78 11.31 1.67
CA ALA A 101 1.21 9.92 1.90
C ALA A 101 2.48 9.79 2.74
N VAL A 102 3.39 10.76 2.67
CA VAL A 102 4.59 10.82 3.53
C VAL A 102 4.21 10.97 5.01
N VAL A 103 3.30 11.89 5.32
CA VAL A 103 2.88 12.15 6.70
C VAL A 103 1.93 11.06 7.18
N THR A 104 0.93 10.70 6.38
CA THR A 104 -0.05 9.67 6.74
C THR A 104 0.60 8.30 6.82
N GLY A 105 1.53 7.96 5.92
CA GLY A 105 2.28 6.71 5.94
C GLY A 105 3.11 6.54 7.21
N LEU A 106 3.72 7.61 7.72
CA LEU A 106 4.50 7.58 8.96
C LEU A 106 3.64 7.20 10.18
N ILE A 107 2.37 7.59 10.18
CA ILE A 107 1.41 7.29 11.24
C ILE A 107 0.76 5.92 11.02
N VAL A 108 0.35 5.61 9.78
CA VAL A 108 -0.40 4.40 9.45
C VAL A 108 0.47 3.15 9.52
N ALA A 109 1.73 3.21 9.08
CA ALA A 109 2.63 2.06 9.07
C ALA A 109 2.78 1.39 10.46
N PRO A 110 3.14 2.11 11.54
CA PRO A 110 3.27 1.49 12.87
C PRO A 110 1.93 0.98 13.41
N ILE A 111 0.81 1.63 13.12
CA ILE A 111 -0.53 1.17 13.53
C ILE A 111 -0.86 -0.17 12.86
N LEU A 112 -0.67 -0.25 11.54
CA LEU A 112 -0.96 -1.44 10.75
C LEU A 112 -0.08 -2.62 11.16
N VAL A 113 1.23 -2.40 11.29
CA VAL A 113 2.17 -3.44 11.72
C VAL A 113 1.86 -3.90 13.15
N SER A 114 1.56 -2.97 14.06
CA SER A 114 1.20 -3.30 15.45
C SER A 114 -0.06 -4.15 15.52
N GLY A 115 -1.11 -3.75 14.81
CA GLY A 115 -2.37 -4.49 14.74
C GLY A 115 -2.18 -5.92 14.21
N CYS A 116 -1.39 -6.07 13.14
CA CYS A 116 -1.08 -7.38 12.57
C CYS A 116 -0.27 -8.25 13.56
N PHE A 117 0.80 -7.72 14.14
CA PHE A 117 1.64 -8.46 15.10
C PHE A 117 0.86 -8.89 16.33
N LEU A 118 -0.01 -8.03 16.85
CA LEU A 118 -0.89 -8.34 17.96
C LEU A 118 -1.91 -9.41 17.58
N GLY A 119 -2.56 -9.28 16.42
CA GLY A 119 -3.51 -10.27 15.90
C GLY A 119 -2.87 -11.65 15.73
N CYS A 120 -1.70 -11.73 15.10
CA CYS A 120 -0.94 -12.98 14.97
C CYS A 120 -0.54 -13.57 16.34
N ALA A 121 -0.14 -12.73 17.30
CA ALA A 121 0.20 -13.18 18.65
C ALA A 121 -1.01 -13.75 19.39
N ILE A 122 -2.17 -13.11 19.28
CA ILE A 122 -3.44 -13.58 19.88
C ILE A 122 -3.86 -14.89 19.23
N LEU A 123 -3.86 -14.97 17.90
CA LEU A 123 -4.20 -16.20 17.17
C LEU A 123 -3.34 -17.38 17.61
N MET A 124 -2.02 -17.21 17.73
CA MET A 124 -1.16 -18.29 18.20
C MET A 124 -1.44 -18.70 19.65
N ARG A 125 -1.84 -17.77 20.53
CA ARG A 125 -2.25 -18.11 21.90
C ARG A 125 -3.54 -18.91 21.92
N ILE A 126 -4.52 -18.51 21.11
CA ILE A 126 -5.80 -19.22 20.97
C ILE A 126 -5.59 -20.63 20.43
N VAL A 127 -4.80 -20.78 19.35
CA VAL A 127 -4.50 -22.09 18.76
C VAL A 127 -3.85 -23.02 19.77
N LYS A 128 -2.90 -22.52 20.57
CA LYS A 128 -2.29 -23.30 21.67
C LYS A 128 -3.26 -23.69 22.76
N TRP A 129 -4.26 -22.84 23.04
CA TRP A 129 -5.28 -23.11 24.06
C TRP A 129 -6.32 -24.12 23.59
N ILE A 130 -6.70 -24.09 22.30
CA ILE A 130 -7.65 -25.03 21.68
C ILE A 130 -7.01 -26.38 21.40
N ILE A 131 -5.73 -26.39 21.03
CA ILE A 131 -4.93 -27.60 20.82
C ILE A 131 -3.89 -27.67 21.94
N PRO A 132 -4.30 -27.87 23.21
CA PRO A 132 -3.33 -28.23 24.23
C PRO A 132 -2.77 -29.59 23.78
N HIS A 133 -1.44 -29.69 23.74
CA HIS A 133 -0.73 -30.89 23.34
C HIS A 133 -1.43 -32.15 23.87
N ARG A 134 -2.09 -32.88 22.97
CA ARG A 134 -2.48 -34.27 23.20
C ARG A 134 -1.21 -35.11 23.05
N THR A 135 -0.25 -34.88 23.92
CA THR A 135 0.95 -35.71 24.05
C THR A 135 0.65 -36.71 25.14
N SER A 136 0.42 -37.95 24.68
CA SER A 136 0.63 -39.21 25.41
C SER A 136 1.95 -39.24 26.16
#